data_AF-A0AAN8FZ36-F1
#
_entry.id   AF-A0AAN8FZ36-F1
#
_cell.length_a   1.000
_cell.length_b   1.000
_cell.length_c   1.000
_cell.angle_alpha   90.00
_cell.angle_beta   90.00
_cell.angle_gamma   90.00
#
_symmetry.space_group_name_H-M   'P 1'
#
loop_
_entity.id
_entity.type
_entity.pdbx_description
1 polymer ?
#
loop_
_entity_poly.entity_id
_entity_poly.type
_entity_poly.pdbx_seq_one_letter_code
_entity_poly.pdbx_strand_id
1 'polypeptide(L)'
;MAIDQAHEQNNVVIKGDGGAIGLTEDPSALRRWMVAGPEVSRLLSRYEAMSGEKDVTYSSRHHEQTRSDQKSFFEKVKSLSAVMQEMGNPFQEESADLMVLDTKNIADPTLPEKVATHQQRGKEQFLSFIKVLEDEAESTFYNPIKKNVVSFFKQGQTGGISKEKILKEDCQLFSRLFISCQNRRCNLQEFFKHENQSYPASLSDSGKLHTCQKSQLVDILEEQVNVPVKEPKGDTIIIDGSALSTQLHVLQRHLMTMLKKTSYQMSNPMVPGTSGLT
;
A
#
# COMPACT_ATOMS: atom_id res chain seq x y z
N MET A 1 -32.09 -2.63 -17.51
CA MET A 1 -31.64 -1.55 -16.60
C MET A 1 -32.71 -0.49 -16.36
N ALA A 2 -33.39 0.07 -17.38
CA ALA A 2 -34.36 1.16 -17.17
C ALA A 2 -35.56 0.84 -16.24
N ILE A 3 -36.06 -0.41 -16.26
CA ILE A 3 -37.20 -0.84 -15.42
C ILE A 3 -36.82 -0.87 -13.93
N ASP A 4 -35.59 -1.26 -13.61
CA ASP A 4 -35.09 -1.34 -12.24
C ASP A 4 -34.93 0.06 -11.63
N GLN A 5 -34.39 0.99 -12.41
CA GLN A 5 -34.25 2.39 -12.00
C GLN A 5 -35.60 3.09 -11.80
N ALA A 6 -36.62 2.78 -12.62
CA ALA A 6 -37.98 3.31 -12.45
C ALA A 6 -38.67 2.76 -11.19
N HIS A 7 -38.51 1.45 -10.91
CA HIS A 7 -39.00 0.86 -9.66
C HIS A 7 -38.26 1.39 -8.44
N GLU A 8 -36.95 1.61 -8.55
CA GLU A 8 -36.15 2.21 -7.49
C GLU A 8 -36.63 3.63 -7.16
N GLN A 9 -36.86 4.47 -8.17
CA GLN A 9 -37.39 5.82 -8.00
C GLN A 9 -38.80 5.85 -7.40
N ASN A 10 -39.72 5.02 -7.90
CA ASN A 10 -41.07 4.94 -7.36
C ASN A 10 -41.11 4.46 -5.90
N ASN A 11 -40.16 3.62 -5.50
CA ASN A 11 -40.08 3.09 -4.15
C ASN A 11 -39.28 3.98 -3.19
N VAL A 12 -38.79 5.15 -3.62
CA VAL A 12 -38.07 6.08 -2.72
C VAL A 12 -38.93 6.50 -1.55
N VAL A 13 -40.21 6.77 -1.77
CA VAL A 13 -41.14 7.25 -0.72
C VAL A 13 -41.35 6.23 0.40
N ILE A 14 -41.23 4.93 0.09
CA ILE A 14 -41.38 3.84 1.05
C ILE A 14 -40.03 3.41 1.66
N LYS A 15 -38.90 3.83 1.08
CA LYS A 15 -37.55 3.59 1.62
C LYS A 15 -37.25 4.69 2.64
N GLY A 16 -37.06 4.34 3.91
CA GLY A 16 -36.56 5.29 4.90
C GLY A 16 -35.11 5.71 4.62
N ASP A 17 -34.60 6.68 5.39
CA ASP A 17 -33.23 7.22 5.33
C ASP A 17 -32.09 6.17 5.37
N GLY A 18 -32.38 4.91 5.76
CA GLY A 18 -31.42 3.81 5.78
C GLY A 18 -31.46 2.89 4.56
N GLY A 19 -32.31 3.17 3.57
CA GLY A 19 -32.59 2.25 2.47
C GLY A 19 -33.37 1.01 2.91
N ALA A 20 -33.43 0.00 2.04
CA ALA A 20 -34.11 -1.27 2.32
C ALA A 20 -33.14 -2.28 2.96
N ILE A 21 -32.92 -2.17 4.28
CA ILE A 21 -32.04 -3.09 5.02
C ILE A 21 -32.76 -4.41 5.29
N GLY A 22 -32.11 -5.56 5.01
CA GLY A 22 -32.62 -6.91 5.32
C GLY A 22 -33.75 -7.42 4.42
N LEU A 23 -34.24 -6.59 3.48
CA LEU A 23 -35.34 -6.96 2.59
C LEU A 23 -34.98 -8.11 1.63
N THR A 24 -33.70 -8.17 1.21
CA THR A 24 -33.21 -9.21 0.28
C THR A 24 -32.87 -10.54 0.97
N GLU A 25 -32.84 -10.56 2.30
CA GLU A 25 -32.49 -11.75 3.09
C GLU A 25 -33.72 -12.63 3.38
N ASP A 26 -34.94 -12.09 3.27
CA ASP A 26 -36.21 -12.85 3.30
C ASP A 26 -36.89 -12.83 1.91
N PRO A 27 -36.87 -13.96 1.17
CA PRO A 27 -37.52 -14.07 -0.14
C PRO A 27 -39.02 -13.76 -0.12
N SER A 28 -39.71 -13.96 1.00
CA SER A 28 -41.14 -13.69 1.14
C SER A 28 -41.41 -12.20 1.38
N ALA A 29 -40.60 -11.52 2.18
CA ALA A 29 -40.61 -10.07 2.29
C ALA A 29 -40.28 -9.40 0.95
N LEU A 30 -39.24 -9.87 0.25
CA LEU A 30 -38.85 -9.36 -1.06
C LEU A 30 -39.99 -9.48 -2.09
N ARG A 31 -40.65 -10.64 -2.17
CA ARG A 31 -41.81 -10.83 -3.07
C ARG A 31 -42.97 -9.90 -2.74
N ARG A 32 -43.32 -9.75 -1.46
CA ARG A 32 -44.37 -8.81 -1.02
C ARG A 32 -44.02 -7.37 -1.40
N TRP A 33 -42.77 -6.98 -1.24
CA TRP A 33 -42.28 -5.66 -1.61
C TRP A 33 -42.30 -5.42 -3.12
N MET A 34 -41.87 -6.39 -3.93
CA MET A 34 -41.90 -6.28 -5.39
C MET A 34 -43.32 -6.12 -5.96
N VAL A 35 -44.31 -6.76 -5.34
CA VAL A 35 -45.70 -6.73 -5.81
C VAL A 35 -46.46 -5.53 -5.23
N ALA A 36 -46.31 -5.26 -3.94
CA ALA A 36 -47.09 -4.24 -3.25
C ALA A 36 -46.41 -2.86 -3.20
N GLY A 37 -45.07 -2.79 -3.27
CA GLY A 37 -44.30 -1.54 -3.16
C GLY A 37 -44.78 -0.44 -4.12
N PRO A 38 -44.89 -0.71 -5.44
CA PRO A 38 -45.37 0.28 -6.39
C PRO A 38 -46.78 0.81 -6.09
N GLU A 39 -47.70 -0.06 -5.67
CA GLU A 39 -49.07 0.34 -5.33
C GLU A 39 -49.15 1.11 -4.00
N VAL A 40 -48.35 0.73 -3.00
CA VAL A 40 -48.25 1.45 -1.73
C VAL A 40 -47.68 2.86 -1.97
N SER A 41 -46.60 2.98 -2.75
CA SER A 41 -46.07 4.28 -3.16
C SER A 41 -47.11 5.13 -3.89
N ARG A 42 -47.83 4.54 -4.86
CA ARG A 42 -48.88 5.25 -5.61
C ARG A 42 -50.00 5.74 -4.70
N LEU A 43 -50.42 4.94 -3.71
CA LEU A 43 -51.44 5.33 -2.75
C LEU A 43 -50.95 6.43 -1.81
N LEU A 44 -49.71 6.35 -1.31
CA LEU A 44 -49.10 7.41 -0.49
C LEU A 44 -49.05 8.73 -1.24
N SER A 45 -48.53 8.74 -2.47
CA SER A 45 -48.44 9.97 -3.28
C SER A 45 -49.82 10.57 -3.57
N ARG A 46 -50.86 9.74 -3.76
CA ARG A 46 -52.23 10.23 -3.90
C ARG A 46 -52.78 10.81 -2.60
N TYR A 47 -52.48 10.18 -1.47
CA TYR A 47 -52.91 10.66 -0.16
C TYR A 47 -52.28 12.02 0.17
N GLU A 48 -50.97 12.16 -0.04
CA GLU A 48 -50.22 13.43 0.12
C GLU A 48 -50.77 14.52 -0.81
N ALA A 49 -51.11 14.20 -2.06
CA ALA A 49 -51.72 15.15 -2.98
C ALA A 49 -53.12 15.61 -2.54
N MET A 50 -53.88 14.76 -1.85
CA MET A 50 -55.21 15.07 -1.34
C MET A 50 -55.20 15.77 0.02
N SER A 51 -54.17 15.54 0.86
CA SER A 51 -54.07 16.17 2.18
C SER A 51 -53.77 17.67 2.11
N GLY A 52 -53.40 18.20 0.94
CA GLY A 52 -53.14 19.63 0.75
C GLY A 52 -51.83 20.11 1.38
N GLU A 53 -51.09 19.22 2.06
CA GLU A 53 -49.72 19.46 2.49
C GLU A 53 -48.83 19.43 1.24
N LYS A 54 -48.72 20.58 0.57
CA LYS A 54 -47.60 20.87 -0.33
C LYS A 54 -46.34 21.09 0.49
N ASP A 55 -45.95 20.08 1.25
CA ASP A 55 -44.57 19.95 1.69
C ASP A 55 -44.00 18.72 0.99
N VAL A 56 -44.08 18.74 -0.35
CA VAL A 56 -43.03 18.13 -1.16
C VAL A 56 -41.80 18.98 -0.92
N THR A 57 -41.24 18.84 0.28
CA THR A 57 -39.85 19.12 0.55
C THR A 57 -39.13 18.17 -0.38
N TYR A 58 -38.88 18.62 -1.61
CA TYR A 58 -37.70 18.19 -2.34
C TYR A 58 -36.59 18.40 -1.35
N SER A 59 -36.21 17.33 -0.68
CA SER A 59 -35.16 17.37 0.30
C SER A 59 -33.95 17.88 -0.46
N SER A 60 -33.58 19.13 -0.20
CA SER A 60 -32.33 19.71 -0.71
C SER A 60 -31.12 19.03 -0.10
N ARG A 61 -31.35 18.08 0.81
CA ARG A 61 -30.33 17.29 1.44
C ARG A 61 -29.62 16.48 0.38
N HIS A 62 -28.29 16.51 0.48
CA HIS A 62 -27.46 15.60 -0.28
C HIS A 62 -27.87 14.15 0.05
N HIS A 63 -27.77 13.23 -0.91
CA HIS A 63 -28.13 11.83 -0.69
C HIS A 63 -27.30 11.15 0.42
N GLU A 64 -26.19 11.78 0.85
CA GLU A 64 -25.34 11.35 1.97
C GLU A 64 -25.66 12.07 3.30
N GLN A 65 -26.69 12.92 3.33
CA GLN A 65 -27.17 13.60 4.54
C GLN A 65 -28.31 12.81 5.20
N THR A 66 -28.20 11.48 5.22
CA THR A 66 -29.13 10.60 5.92
C THR A 66 -28.70 10.40 7.38
N ARG A 67 -29.65 10.07 8.26
CA ARG A 67 -29.31 9.67 9.65
C ARG A 67 -28.38 8.45 9.69
N SER A 68 -28.50 7.56 8.71
CA SER A 68 -27.67 6.36 8.59
C SER A 68 -26.21 6.73 8.31
N ASP A 69 -25.98 7.62 7.34
CA ASP A 69 -24.65 8.09 6.97
C ASP A 69 -24.00 8.87 8.11
N GLN A 70 -24.75 9.74 8.80
CA GLN A 70 -24.28 10.47 9.97
C GLN A 70 -23.88 9.52 11.11
N LYS A 71 -24.68 8.49 11.38
CA LYS A 71 -24.37 7.48 12.39
C LYS A 71 -23.11 6.71 12.00
N SER A 72 -23.00 6.27 10.74
CA SER A 72 -21.82 5.56 10.24
C SER A 72 -20.56 6.41 10.35
N PHE A 73 -20.64 7.69 9.95
CA PHE A 73 -19.55 8.65 10.07
C PHE A 73 -19.10 8.82 11.53
N PHE A 74 -20.05 8.99 12.45
CA PHE A 74 -19.75 9.15 13.86
C PHE A 74 -19.08 7.92 14.48
N GLU A 75 -19.55 6.71 14.14
CA GLU A 75 -18.90 5.46 14.58
C GLU A 75 -17.48 5.32 14.01
N LYS A 76 -17.25 5.71 12.75
CA LYS A 76 -15.90 5.74 12.16
C LYS A 76 -14.97 6.72 12.87
N VAL A 77 -15.43 7.93 13.18
CA VAL A 77 -14.65 8.94 13.92
C VAL A 77 -14.29 8.44 15.31
N LYS A 78 -15.25 7.83 16.03
CA LYS A 78 -14.99 7.20 17.33
C LYS A 78 -13.95 6.10 17.23
N SER A 79 -14.06 5.24 16.22
CA SER A 79 -13.10 4.16 15.99
C SER A 79 -11.69 4.71 15.73
N LEU A 80 -11.55 5.72 14.87
CA LEU A 80 -10.26 6.38 14.61
C LEU A 80 -9.67 6.99 15.89
N SER A 81 -10.49 7.71 16.66
CA SER A 81 -10.06 8.32 17.93
C SER A 81 -9.57 7.27 18.92
N ALA A 82 -10.30 6.16 19.06
CA ALA A 82 -9.92 5.05 19.94
C ALA A 82 -8.56 4.45 19.53
N VAL A 83 -8.35 4.20 18.23
CA VAL A 83 -7.07 3.68 17.72
C VAL A 83 -5.92 4.66 17.97
N MET A 84 -6.13 5.96 17.74
CA MET A 84 -5.11 6.98 18.01
C MET A 84 -4.77 7.06 19.51
N GLN A 85 -5.76 6.93 20.39
CA GLN A 85 -5.55 6.91 21.85
C GLN A 85 -4.80 5.65 22.31
N GLU A 86 -5.16 4.48 21.76
CA GLU A 86 -4.50 3.22 22.04
C GLU A 86 -3.03 3.22 21.56
N MET A 87 -2.80 3.70 20.33
CA MET A 87 -1.46 3.86 19.78
C MET A 87 -0.65 4.92 20.53
N GLY A 88 -1.29 5.97 21.04
CA GLY A 88 -0.63 7.01 21.83
C GLY A 88 0.61 7.61 21.16
N ASN A 89 1.48 8.23 21.94
CA ASN A 89 2.78 8.67 21.48
C ASN A 89 3.82 7.60 21.85
N PRO A 90 4.44 6.89 20.88
CA PRO A 90 5.39 5.83 21.18
C PRO A 90 6.69 6.36 21.82
N PHE A 91 6.98 7.66 21.75
CA PHE A 91 8.13 8.28 22.41
C PHE A 91 7.88 8.67 23.87
N GLN A 92 6.64 8.54 24.35
CA GLN A 92 6.28 8.71 25.76
C GLN A 92 6.12 7.37 26.47
N GLU A 93 6.44 6.27 25.79
CA GLU A 93 6.28 4.93 26.31
C GLU A 93 7.50 4.55 27.16
N GLU A 94 7.29 4.37 28.47
CA GLU A 94 8.33 3.95 29.42
C GLU A 94 8.38 2.42 29.56
N SER A 95 8.41 1.69 28.44
CA SER A 95 8.61 0.23 28.46
C SER A 95 10.05 -0.14 28.12
N ALA A 96 10.55 -1.18 28.77
CA ALA A 96 11.81 -1.83 28.37
C ALA A 96 11.63 -2.77 27.16
N ASP A 97 10.39 -2.98 26.71
CA ASP A 97 10.07 -3.86 25.59
C ASP A 97 10.52 -3.26 24.26
N LEU A 98 11.14 -4.10 23.42
CA LEU A 98 11.40 -3.73 22.03
C LEU A 98 10.10 -3.88 21.24
N MET A 99 9.55 -2.77 20.74
CA MET A 99 8.25 -2.75 20.05
C MET A 99 8.32 -2.09 18.68
N VAL A 100 7.44 -2.52 17.76
CA VAL A 100 7.28 -1.86 16.46
C VAL A 100 6.39 -0.62 16.61
N LEU A 101 6.89 0.55 16.22
CA LEU A 101 6.19 1.83 16.41
C LEU A 101 4.82 1.91 15.71
N ASP A 102 4.67 1.26 14.56
CA ASP A 102 3.46 1.35 13.73
C ASP A 102 2.35 0.35 14.13
N THR A 103 2.71 -0.73 14.84
CA THR A 103 1.74 -1.76 15.25
C THR A 103 1.70 -2.03 16.75
N LYS A 104 2.60 -1.42 17.54
CA LYS A 104 2.86 -1.77 18.95
C LYS A 104 3.14 -3.25 19.21
N ASN A 105 3.59 -3.98 18.20
CA ASN A 105 3.90 -5.39 18.38
C ASN A 105 5.19 -5.49 19.20
N ILE A 106 5.08 -6.12 20.37
CA ILE A 106 6.22 -6.39 21.24
C ILE A 106 7.01 -7.58 20.67
N ALA A 107 8.34 -7.44 20.68
CA ALA A 107 9.25 -8.49 20.29
C ALA A 107 9.15 -9.69 21.25
N ASP A 108 9.31 -10.90 20.74
CA ASP A 108 9.32 -12.12 21.56
C ASP A 108 10.35 -12.00 22.72
N PRO A 109 9.98 -12.29 23.97
CA PRO A 109 10.85 -12.10 25.13
C PRO A 109 12.07 -13.04 25.15
N THR A 110 12.15 -14.03 24.26
CA THR A 110 13.35 -14.85 24.06
C THR A 110 14.40 -14.20 23.16
N LEU A 111 14.09 -13.02 22.60
CA LEU A 111 14.96 -12.30 21.67
C LEU A 111 16.08 -11.50 22.33
N PRO A 112 15.90 -10.82 23.47
CA PRO A 112 16.97 -10.05 24.10
C PRO A 112 18.23 -10.92 24.30
N GLU A 113 18.06 -12.17 24.72
CA GLU A 113 19.16 -13.12 24.85
C GLU A 113 19.77 -13.52 23.49
N LYS A 114 18.94 -13.76 22.47
CA LYS A 114 19.41 -14.07 21.11
C LYS A 114 20.16 -12.90 20.46
N VAL A 115 19.76 -11.67 20.74
CA VAL A 115 20.44 -10.45 20.30
C VAL A 115 21.71 -10.24 21.13
N ALA A 116 21.66 -10.39 22.45
CA ALA A 116 22.84 -10.24 23.31
C ALA A 116 23.95 -11.25 22.94
N THR A 117 23.58 -12.47 22.58
CA THR A 117 24.53 -13.56 22.25
C THR A 117 24.85 -13.69 20.76
N HIS A 118 24.32 -12.83 19.88
CA HIS A 118 24.46 -12.98 18.43
C HIS A 118 25.92 -13.07 17.96
N GLN A 119 26.80 -12.23 18.53
CA GLN A 119 28.21 -12.18 18.20
C GLN A 119 28.93 -13.46 18.61
N GLN A 120 28.68 -13.93 19.84
CA GLN A 120 29.30 -15.15 20.37
C GLN A 120 28.92 -16.38 19.54
N ARG A 121 27.62 -16.55 19.26
CA ARG A 121 27.14 -17.63 18.38
C ARG A 121 27.72 -17.54 16.98
N GLY A 122 27.84 -16.33 16.43
CA GLY A 122 28.47 -16.11 15.13
C GLY A 122 29.93 -16.54 15.11
N LYS A 123 30.69 -16.21 16.17
CA LYS A 123 32.08 -16.66 16.35
C LYS A 123 32.18 -18.18 16.45
N GLU A 124 31.32 -18.82 17.23
CA GLU A 124 31.30 -20.28 17.37
C GLU A 124 30.98 -20.99 16.06
N GLN A 125 30.01 -20.48 15.29
CA GLN A 125 29.67 -20.99 13.96
C GLN A 125 30.79 -20.79 12.94
N PHE A 126 31.49 -19.66 13.01
CA PHE A 126 32.66 -19.41 12.16
C PHE A 126 33.80 -20.37 12.48
N LEU A 127 34.12 -20.54 13.77
CA LEU A 127 35.17 -21.46 14.21
C LEU A 127 34.84 -22.92 13.84
N SER A 128 33.57 -23.34 13.97
CA SER A 128 33.17 -24.68 13.55
C SER A 128 33.30 -24.86 12.04
N PHE A 129 32.95 -23.83 11.25
CA PHE A 129 33.10 -23.85 9.80
C PHE A 129 34.57 -23.96 9.37
N ILE A 130 35.47 -23.17 9.96
CA ILE A 130 36.91 -23.25 9.65
C ILE A 130 37.47 -24.63 9.99
N LYS A 131 37.10 -25.18 11.15
CA LYS A 131 37.56 -26.51 11.56
C LYS A 131 37.12 -27.62 10.58
N VAL A 132 35.90 -27.56 10.07
CA VAL A 132 35.41 -28.51 9.06
C VAL A 132 36.13 -28.35 7.72
N LEU A 133 36.57 -27.14 7.37
CA LEU A 133 37.37 -26.92 6.15
C LEU A 133 38.81 -27.43 6.27
N GLU A 134 39.39 -27.46 7.47
CA GLU A 134 40.72 -27.99 7.74
C GLU A 134 40.77 -29.53 7.65
N ASP A 135 39.63 -30.19 7.92
CA ASP A 135 39.47 -31.63 7.75
C ASP A 135 39.17 -31.97 6.27
N GLU A 136 40.21 -32.25 5.47
CA GLU A 136 40.15 -32.53 4.01
C GLU A 136 39.16 -33.64 3.57
N ALA A 137 38.68 -34.47 4.50
CA ALA A 137 37.77 -35.59 4.24
C ALA A 137 36.31 -35.15 3.98
N GLU A 138 35.89 -33.98 4.45
CA GLU A 138 34.55 -33.42 4.18
C GLU A 138 34.65 -32.11 3.40
N SER A 139 34.60 -32.16 2.06
CA SER A 139 34.57 -30.96 1.22
C SER A 139 33.23 -30.21 1.35
N THR A 140 33.08 -29.38 2.39
CA THR A 140 31.83 -28.66 2.71
C THR A 140 31.81 -27.21 2.26
N PHE A 141 32.84 -26.72 1.56
CA PHE A 141 32.93 -25.30 1.17
C PHE A 141 31.71 -24.81 0.37
N TYR A 142 31.14 -25.67 -0.47
CA TYR A 142 29.96 -25.34 -1.27
C TYR A 142 28.62 -25.61 -0.57
N ASN A 143 28.65 -26.11 0.67
CA ASN A 143 27.44 -26.39 1.41
C ASN A 143 26.74 -25.09 1.85
N PRO A 144 25.40 -25.03 1.78
CA PRO A 144 24.66 -23.88 2.25
C PRO A 144 24.89 -23.63 3.74
N ILE A 145 25.32 -22.42 4.10
CA ILE A 145 25.40 -21.99 5.50
C ILE A 145 23.99 -21.69 6.00
N LYS A 146 23.58 -22.39 7.06
CA LYS A 146 22.29 -22.11 7.73
C LYS A 146 22.31 -20.71 8.33
N LYS A 147 21.37 -19.88 7.92
CA LYS A 147 21.16 -18.56 8.50
C LYS A 147 20.56 -18.69 9.90
N ASN A 148 21.04 -17.85 10.82
CA ASN A 148 20.38 -17.64 12.11
C ASN A 148 19.12 -16.80 11.89
N VAL A 149 18.00 -17.45 11.54
CA VAL A 149 16.72 -16.75 11.37
C VAL A 149 16.17 -16.39 12.74
N VAL A 150 16.02 -15.10 12.99
CA VAL A 150 15.42 -14.56 14.19
C VAL A 150 14.14 -13.84 13.79
N SER A 151 12.99 -14.40 14.13
CA SER A 151 11.70 -13.75 13.88
C SER A 151 11.43 -12.75 15.00
N PHE A 152 11.83 -11.50 14.82
CA PHE A 152 11.72 -10.45 15.84
C PHE A 152 10.27 -10.14 16.22
N PHE A 153 9.43 -9.95 15.21
CA PHE A 153 8.02 -9.60 15.39
C PHE A 153 7.18 -10.63 14.66
N LYS A 154 6.25 -11.29 15.36
CA LYS A 154 5.27 -12.15 14.70
C LYS A 154 4.27 -11.24 14.01
N GLN A 155 4.12 -11.41 12.70
CA GLN A 155 3.08 -10.71 11.96
C GLN A 155 1.74 -11.29 12.40
N GLY A 156 0.98 -10.56 13.21
CA GLY A 156 -0.39 -10.93 13.53
C GLY A 156 -1.17 -11.10 12.23
N GLN A 157 -1.97 -12.16 12.12
CA GLN A 157 -2.84 -12.37 10.96
C GLN A 157 -3.70 -11.12 10.79
N THR A 158 -3.44 -10.36 9.73
CA THR A 158 -4.33 -9.29 9.31
C THR A 158 -5.56 -9.98 8.73
N GLY A 159 -6.59 -10.14 9.56
CA GLY A 159 -7.94 -10.41 9.09
C GLY A 159 -8.39 -9.23 8.23
N GLY A 160 -8.06 -9.27 6.94
CA GLY A 160 -8.43 -8.25 5.98
C GLY A 160 -9.66 -8.68 5.22
N ILE A 161 -10.81 -8.11 5.55
CA ILE A 161 -11.99 -8.00 4.68
C ILE A 161 -12.14 -6.51 4.37
N SER A 162 -12.45 -6.04 3.17
CA SER A 162 -12.03 -6.52 1.86
C SER A 162 -11.65 -5.26 1.08
N LYS A 163 -10.50 -5.26 0.40
CA LYS A 163 -10.11 -4.22 -0.58
C LYS A 163 -11.10 -4.12 -1.76
N GLU A 164 -12.17 -4.94 -1.74
CA GLU A 164 -13.09 -5.20 -2.82
C GLU A 164 -14.04 -4.02 -3.08
N LYS A 165 -14.45 -3.29 -2.04
CA LYS A 165 -15.36 -2.14 -2.24
C LYS A 165 -14.67 -0.96 -2.94
N ILE A 166 -13.47 -0.60 -2.47
CA ILE A 166 -12.63 0.44 -3.09
C ILE A 166 -12.23 0.02 -4.51
N LEU A 167 -11.82 -1.24 -4.69
CA LEU A 167 -11.47 -1.76 -6.01
C LEU A 167 -12.65 -1.73 -6.99
N LYS A 168 -13.89 -1.93 -6.50
CA LYS A 168 -15.09 -1.88 -7.33
C LYS A 168 -15.40 -0.46 -7.80
N GLU A 169 -15.21 0.54 -6.93
CA GLU A 169 -15.37 1.96 -7.27
C GLU A 169 -14.29 2.40 -8.27
N ASP A 170 -13.04 2.00 -8.05
CA ASP A 170 -11.93 2.22 -9.00
C ASP A 170 -12.19 1.58 -10.36
N CYS A 171 -12.60 0.30 -10.37
CA CYS A 171 -12.94 -0.39 -11.61
C CYS A 171 -14.07 0.32 -12.37
N GLN A 172 -15.09 0.84 -11.66
CA GLN A 172 -16.16 1.61 -12.31
C GLN A 172 -15.65 2.93 -12.87
N LEU A 173 -14.81 3.65 -12.13
CA LEU A 173 -14.21 4.90 -12.57
C LEU A 173 -13.35 4.69 -13.82
N PHE A 174 -12.46 3.70 -13.80
CA PHE A 174 -11.59 3.39 -14.94
C PHE A 174 -12.38 2.84 -16.15
N SER A 175 -13.46 2.10 -15.92
CA SER A 175 -14.36 1.66 -17.00
C SER A 175 -15.02 2.87 -17.68
N ARG A 176 -15.48 3.85 -16.90
CA ARG A 176 -16.05 5.10 -17.44
C ARG A 176 -15.01 5.95 -18.16
N LEU A 177 -13.80 6.05 -17.60
CA LEU A 177 -12.67 6.72 -18.25
C LEU A 177 -12.36 6.08 -19.61
N PHE A 178 -12.26 4.75 -19.65
CA PHE A 178 -12.00 4.01 -20.89
C PHE A 178 -13.06 4.30 -21.97
N ILE A 179 -14.34 4.27 -21.62
CA ILE A 179 -15.43 4.62 -22.55
C ILE A 179 -15.33 6.07 -23.00
N SER A 180 -15.03 7.00 -22.07
CA SER A 180 -14.86 8.42 -22.40
C SER A 180 -13.68 8.65 -23.36
N CYS A 181 -12.57 7.94 -23.18
CA CYS A 181 -11.39 8.00 -24.04
C CYS A 181 -11.65 7.51 -25.48
N GLN A 182 -12.65 6.65 -25.71
CA GLN A 182 -12.99 6.19 -27.07
C GLN A 182 -13.66 7.29 -27.90
N ASN A 183 -14.47 8.14 -27.27
CA ASN A 183 -15.24 9.18 -27.95
C ASN A 183 -14.64 10.58 -27.81
N ARG A 184 -13.74 10.77 -26.83
CA ARG A 184 -13.11 12.06 -26.52
C ARG A 184 -11.61 11.85 -26.37
N ARG A 185 -10.80 12.74 -26.94
CA ARG A 185 -9.34 12.77 -26.70
C ARG A 185 -9.08 13.20 -25.25
N CYS A 186 -9.19 12.24 -24.31
CA CYS A 186 -9.01 12.48 -22.90
C CYS A 186 -7.52 12.68 -22.57
N ASN A 187 -7.21 13.77 -21.86
CA ASN A 187 -5.85 13.99 -21.36
C ASN A 187 -5.65 13.20 -20.06
N LEU A 188 -5.00 12.04 -20.16
CA LEU A 188 -4.71 11.19 -19.01
C LEU A 188 -3.76 11.85 -18.00
N GLN A 189 -2.84 12.71 -18.44
CA GLN A 189 -1.94 13.41 -17.52
C GLN A 189 -2.72 14.34 -16.59
N GLU A 190 -3.69 15.08 -17.12
CA GLU A 190 -4.54 15.94 -16.30
C GLU A 190 -5.49 15.13 -15.41
N PHE A 191 -6.00 13.99 -15.89
CA PHE A 191 -6.86 13.11 -15.09
C PHE A 191 -6.14 12.53 -13.87
N PHE A 192 -4.89 12.07 -14.02
CA PHE A 192 -4.11 11.51 -12.92
C PHE A 192 -3.42 12.57 -12.03
N LYS A 193 -3.49 13.84 -12.43
CA LYS A 193 -2.95 14.95 -11.63
C LYS A 193 -3.79 15.22 -10.38
N HIS A 194 -5.08 14.90 -10.42
CA HIS A 194 -6.04 15.17 -9.34
C HIS A 194 -6.43 13.89 -8.62
N GLU A 195 -6.85 14.03 -7.37
CA GLU A 195 -7.39 12.91 -6.60
C GLU A 195 -8.71 12.45 -7.23
N ASN A 196 -8.74 11.17 -7.63
CA ASN A 196 -9.82 10.58 -8.42
C ASN A 196 -10.91 9.94 -7.54
N GLN A 197 -10.69 9.92 -6.24
CA GLN A 197 -11.64 9.44 -5.25
C GLN A 197 -12.59 10.57 -4.83
N SER A 198 -13.82 10.20 -4.44
CA SER A 198 -14.80 11.18 -3.92
C SER A 198 -14.36 11.82 -2.60
N TYR A 199 -13.42 11.19 -1.90
CA TYR A 199 -12.88 11.63 -0.61
C TYR A 199 -11.42 11.18 -0.47
N PRO A 200 -10.61 11.90 0.32
CA PRO A 200 -9.25 11.47 0.64
C PRO A 200 -9.23 10.08 1.28
N ALA A 201 -8.16 9.34 1.05
CA ALA A 201 -7.95 8.07 1.72
C ALA A 201 -8.09 8.24 3.25
N SER A 202 -8.86 7.34 3.88
CA SER A 202 -9.04 7.35 5.32
C SER A 202 -7.69 7.23 6.02
N LEU A 203 -7.55 7.81 7.22
CA LEU A 203 -6.35 7.67 8.05
C LEU A 203 -6.30 6.31 8.77
N SER A 204 -7.46 5.67 8.95
CA SER A 204 -7.59 4.32 9.51
C SER A 204 -8.62 3.49 8.77
N ASP A 205 -8.49 2.18 8.87
CA ASP A 205 -9.49 1.23 8.46
C ASP A 205 -9.60 0.11 9.51
N SER A 206 -10.83 -0.22 9.90
CA SER A 206 -11.15 -1.39 10.72
C SER A 206 -10.31 -1.51 12.00
N GLY A 207 -10.11 -0.40 12.71
CA GLY A 207 -9.34 -0.37 13.95
C GLY A 207 -7.82 -0.33 13.76
N LYS A 208 -7.31 -0.04 12.56
CA LYS A 208 -5.87 0.09 12.29
C LYS A 208 -5.55 1.36 11.51
N LEU A 209 -4.48 2.05 11.88
CA LEU A 209 -3.97 3.19 11.10
C LEU A 209 -3.34 2.70 9.79
N HIS A 210 -3.48 3.49 8.74
CA HIS A 210 -2.69 3.30 7.53
C HIS A 210 -1.24 3.65 7.82
N THR A 211 -0.34 2.69 7.62
CA THR A 211 1.09 2.90 7.84
C THR A 211 1.72 3.56 6.62
N CYS A 212 2.54 4.59 6.86
CA CYS A 212 3.33 5.23 5.83
C CYS A 212 4.62 4.44 5.54
N GLN A 213 5.31 4.79 4.45
CA GLN A 213 6.56 4.15 4.09
C GLN A 213 7.64 4.52 5.12
N LYS A 214 8.23 3.52 5.78
CA LYS A 214 9.22 3.73 6.85
C LYS A 214 10.40 4.60 6.46
N SER A 215 10.78 4.64 5.17
CA SER A 215 11.84 5.52 4.67
C SER A 215 11.56 7.00 4.90
N GLN A 216 10.29 7.44 4.84
CA GLN A 216 9.92 8.84 5.07
C GLN A 216 10.18 9.29 6.51
N LEU A 217 10.15 8.36 7.48
CA LEU A 217 10.50 8.65 8.87
C LEU A 217 12.01 8.85 9.03
N VAL A 218 12.83 8.17 8.24
CA VAL A 218 14.29 8.28 8.32
C VAL A 218 14.73 9.69 7.96
N ASP A 219 14.22 10.23 6.85
CA ASP A 219 14.56 11.59 6.40
C ASP A 219 14.22 12.65 7.48
N ILE A 220 13.06 12.51 8.12
CA ILE A 220 12.60 13.41 9.19
C ILE A 220 13.49 13.27 10.44
N LEU A 221 13.89 12.05 10.80
CA LEU A 221 14.75 11.80 11.96
C LEU A 221 16.19 12.27 11.71
N GLU A 222 16.71 12.09 10.50
CA GLU A 222 18.04 12.55 10.08
C GLU A 222 18.12 14.09 10.06
N GLU A 223 17.05 14.80 9.71
CA GLU A 223 17.02 16.27 9.78
C GLU A 223 17.20 16.79 11.22
N GLN A 224 16.79 16.00 12.22
CA GLN A 224 16.85 16.36 13.64
C GLN A 224 18.14 15.88 14.33
N VAL A 225 18.99 15.11 13.64
CA VAL A 225 20.20 14.53 14.22
C VAL A 225 21.42 14.93 13.40
N ASN A 226 22.46 15.41 14.09
CA ASN A 226 23.71 15.72 13.43
C ASN A 226 24.45 14.41 13.10
N VAL A 227 24.27 13.91 11.88
CA VAL A 227 24.90 12.66 11.44
C VAL A 227 26.42 12.84 11.49
N PRO A 228 27.16 12.03 12.27
CA PRO A 228 28.60 12.17 12.34
C PRO A 228 29.23 11.89 10.97
N VAL A 229 29.91 12.89 10.43
CA VAL A 229 30.60 12.85 9.11
C VAL A 229 31.71 11.79 9.07
N LYS A 230 32.16 11.30 10.23
CA LYS A 230 33.24 10.34 10.32
C LYS A 230 32.69 8.92 10.27
N GLU A 231 33.06 8.18 9.23
CA GLU A 231 32.94 6.73 9.22
C GLU A 231 33.54 6.15 10.51
N PRO A 232 32.84 5.23 11.19
CA PRO A 232 33.41 4.54 12.33
C PRO A 232 34.67 3.78 11.87
N LYS A 233 35.74 3.83 12.67
CA LYS A 233 36.93 3.02 12.43
C LYS A 233 36.53 1.54 12.50
N GLY A 234 36.42 0.89 11.35
CA GLY A 234 36.19 -0.54 11.24
C GLY A 234 37.51 -1.27 10.98
N ASP A 235 37.71 -2.39 11.67
CA ASP A 235 38.80 -3.33 11.41
C ASP A 235 38.49 -4.27 10.21
N THR A 236 37.33 -4.10 9.58
CA THR A 236 36.83 -4.95 8.49
C THR A 236 36.11 -4.12 7.45
N ILE A 237 36.47 -4.32 6.19
CA ILE A 237 35.79 -3.73 5.04
C ILE A 237 34.93 -4.83 4.43
N ILE A 238 33.60 -4.67 4.48
CA ILE A 238 32.67 -5.56 3.78
C ILE A 238 32.41 -4.93 2.41
N ILE A 239 32.79 -5.65 1.36
CA ILE A 239 32.55 -5.20 -0.01
C ILE A 239 31.39 -5.99 -0.59
N ASP A 240 30.38 -5.30 -1.12
CA ASP A 240 29.32 -5.95 -1.87
C ASP A 240 29.89 -6.53 -3.18
N GLY A 241 30.00 -7.86 -3.24
CA GLY A 241 30.50 -8.57 -4.41
C GLY A 241 29.68 -8.31 -5.68
N SER A 242 28.39 -7.97 -5.55
CA SER A 242 27.50 -7.64 -6.67
C SER A 242 27.91 -6.30 -7.31
N ALA A 243 28.13 -5.28 -6.46
CA ALA A 243 28.63 -3.98 -6.87
C ALA A 243 30.06 -4.07 -7.44
N LEU A 244 30.93 -4.83 -6.78
CA LEU A 244 32.32 -5.07 -7.22
C LEU A 244 32.37 -5.78 -8.58
N SER A 245 31.58 -6.84 -8.75
CA SER A 245 31.46 -7.58 -10.01
C SER A 245 30.95 -6.67 -11.12
N THR A 246 29.95 -5.83 -10.85
CA THR A 246 29.42 -4.87 -11.83
C THR A 246 30.49 -3.85 -12.23
N GLN A 247 31.26 -3.31 -11.29
CA GLN A 247 32.36 -2.40 -11.58
C GLN A 247 33.51 -3.07 -12.36
N LEU A 248 33.87 -4.30 -12.02
CA LEU A 248 34.87 -5.10 -12.75
C LEU A 248 34.43 -5.40 -14.18
N HIS A 249 33.16 -5.74 -14.40
CA HIS A 249 32.60 -5.93 -15.74
C HIS A 249 32.59 -4.62 -16.54
N VAL A 250 32.30 -3.48 -15.90
CA VAL A 250 32.35 -2.16 -16.57
C VAL A 250 33.79 -1.79 -16.94
N LEU A 251 34.76 -2.03 -16.06
CA LEU A 251 36.19 -1.79 -16.34
C LEU A 251 36.72 -2.71 -17.44
N GLN A 252 36.37 -4.00 -17.44
CA GLN A 252 36.70 -4.92 -18.53
C GLN A 252 36.09 -4.50 -19.86
N ARG A 253 34.82 -4.04 -19.87
CA ARG A 253 34.18 -3.51 -21.07
C ARG A 253 34.88 -2.25 -21.57
N HIS A 254 35.27 -1.35 -20.67
CA HIS A 254 36.01 -0.13 -21.04
C HIS A 254 37.39 -0.46 -21.64
N LEU A 255 38.13 -1.39 -21.03
CA LEU A 255 39.43 -1.86 -21.52
C LEU A 255 39.30 -2.53 -22.90
N MET A 256 38.29 -3.38 -23.09
CA MET A 256 37.99 -4.03 -24.37
C MET A 256 37.57 -3.04 -25.45
N THR A 257 36.84 -1.98 -25.08
CA THR A 257 36.43 -0.91 -26.01
C THR A 257 37.62 -0.03 -26.41
N MET A 258 38.51 0.26 -25.46
CA MET A 258 39.77 0.97 -25.71
C MET A 258 40.67 0.16 -26.65
N LEU A 259 40.89 -1.13 -26.38
CA LEU A 259 41.69 -2.02 -27.23
C LEU A 259 41.11 -2.16 -28.65
N LYS A 260 39.79 -2.22 -28.80
CA LYS A 260 39.13 -2.21 -30.12
C LYS A 260 39.31 -0.89 -30.86
N LYS A 261 39.23 0.26 -30.17
CA LYS A 261 39.50 1.58 -30.78
C LYS A 261 40.95 1.70 -31.25
N THR A 262 41.91 1.24 -30.44
CA THR A 262 43.34 1.29 -30.80
C THR A 262 43.65 0.35 -31.97
N SER A 263 43.05 -0.84 -32.01
CA SER A 263 43.18 -1.78 -33.13
C SER A 263 42.55 -1.26 -34.42
N TYR A 264 41.43 -0.51 -34.35
CA TYR A 264 40.81 0.14 -35.51
C TYR A 264 41.63 1.31 -36.05
N GLN A 265 42.30 2.08 -35.18
CA GLN A 265 43.18 3.17 -35.61
C GLN A 265 44.51 2.66 -36.22
N MET A 266 45.04 1.53 -35.75
CA MET A 266 46.25 0.93 -36.35
C MET A 266 45.99 0.20 -37.67
N SER A 267 44.75 -0.22 -37.94
CA SER A 267 44.37 -0.88 -39.21
C SER A 267 43.91 0.09 -40.31
N ASN A 268 43.70 1.37 -39.99
CA ASN A 268 43.40 2.43 -40.95
C ASN A 268 44.23 3.69 -40.64
N PRO A 269 45.53 3.71 -40.98
CA PRO A 269 46.28 4.96 -40.95
C PRO A 269 45.69 5.91 -42.02
N MET A 270 45.22 7.08 -41.59
CA MET A 270 44.81 8.15 -42.50
C MET A 270 45.90 8.40 -43.54
N VAL A 271 45.55 8.20 -44.81
CA VAL A 271 46.36 8.61 -45.95
C VAL A 271 46.44 10.14 -45.93
N PRO A 272 47.64 10.76 -45.86
CA PRO A 272 47.77 12.20 -46.01
C PRO A 272 47.35 12.59 -47.43
N GLY A 273 46.41 13.53 -47.53
CA GLY A 273 45.92 14.03 -48.81
C GLY A 273 47.07 14.52 -49.69
N THR A 274 47.21 13.88 -50.85
CA THR A 274 48.08 14.34 -51.92
C THR A 274 47.49 15.62 -52.52
N SER A 275 48.31 16.66 -52.47
CA SER A 275 48.27 17.84 -53.32
C SER A 275 47.97 17.50 -54.79
N GLY A 276 46.89 18.05 -55.33
CA GLY A 276 46.60 18.09 -56.76
C GLY A 276 46.56 19.53 -57.24
N LEU A 277 47.68 19.99 -57.82
CA LEU A 277 47.72 21.08 -58.78
C LEU A 277 46.95 20.67 -60.03
N THR A 278 45.87 21.37 -60.36
CA THR A 278 45.58 22.01 -61.66
C THR A 278 44.35 22.89 -61.52
#